data_AF-A0AAE6ZLD6-F1
#
_entry.id   AF-A0AAE6ZLD6-F1
#
_cell.length_a   1.000
_cell.length_b   1.000
_cell.length_c   1.000
_cell.angle_alpha   90.00
_cell.angle_beta   90.00
_cell.angle_gamma   90.00
#
_symmetry.space_group_name_H-M   'P 1'
#
loop_
_entity.id
_entity.type
_entity.pdbx_description
1 polymer ?
#
loop_
_entity_poly.entity_id
_entity_poly.type
_entity_poly.pdbx_seq_one_letter_code
_entity_poly.pdbx_strand_id
1 'polypeptide(L)'
;MNIEIKNIKYSPTLSDDSNAFTANLYVNGKKVCMVSNNGSGSGLDYGIVDPKLKPLLKEAVQWCKQLPPVPVPNLHPEDAPSQVEMDLELYIDRLLRAHLQRQENSKMERKMADTFLYGIPNERYGTIKFKYSFQYMMDLPDGRERITGMLRKYVLPEIAKGYQLLNTNIPEDMILAAGLKKGEYVKPKEELVIKPSKNRKKGPRL
;
A
#
# COMPACT_ATOMS: atom_id res chain seq x y z
N MET A 1 -18.68 11.08 -13.61
CA MET A 1 -17.43 11.34 -14.36
C MET A 1 -16.44 10.21 -14.04
N ASN A 2 -15.66 9.72 -15.00
CA ASN A 2 -14.54 8.80 -14.72
C ASN A 2 -13.19 9.52 -14.95
N ILE A 3 -12.34 9.56 -13.93
CA ILE A 3 -11.01 10.20 -13.97
C ILE A 3 -9.97 9.15 -13.58
N GLU A 4 -8.95 8.99 -14.41
CA GLU A 4 -7.90 7.99 -14.23
C GLU A 4 -6.52 8.60 -14.50
N ILE A 5 -5.49 8.07 -13.84
CA ILE A 5 -4.09 8.33 -14.19
C ILE A 5 -3.42 7.05 -14.67
N LYS A 6 -2.68 7.13 -15.78
CA LYS A 6 -2.00 5.99 -16.43
C LYS A 6 -0.55 6.30 -16.75
N ASN A 7 0.25 5.27 -16.97
CA ASN A 7 1.70 5.38 -17.22
C ASN A 7 2.41 6.18 -16.13
N ILE A 8 2.11 5.85 -14.86
CA ILE A 8 2.65 6.52 -13.69
C ILE A 8 4.14 6.19 -13.58
N LYS A 9 4.98 7.22 -13.49
CA LYS A 9 6.39 7.12 -13.11
C LYS A 9 6.55 7.84 -11.77
N TYR A 10 6.86 7.10 -10.73
CA TYR A 10 7.03 7.61 -9.37
C TYR A 10 8.51 7.60 -8.97
N SER A 11 8.99 8.67 -8.34
CA SER A 11 10.37 8.81 -7.89
C SER A 11 10.43 9.06 -6.38
N PRO A 12 10.58 8.01 -5.55
CA PRO A 12 10.67 8.16 -4.09
C PRO A 12 11.85 9.04 -3.66
N THR A 13 12.96 9.04 -4.41
CA THR A 13 14.17 9.80 -4.07
C THR A 13 14.03 11.31 -4.31
N LEU A 14 13.03 11.72 -5.09
CA LEU A 14 12.71 13.13 -5.35
C LEU A 14 11.49 13.59 -4.55
N SER A 15 10.83 12.69 -3.81
CA SER A 15 9.68 13.01 -2.97
C SER A 15 10.16 13.52 -1.62
N ASP A 16 10.16 14.84 -1.43
CA ASP A 16 10.54 15.48 -0.17
C ASP A 16 9.30 15.70 0.71
N ASP A 17 8.44 16.62 0.28
CA ASP A 17 7.19 16.97 0.97
C ASP A 17 5.95 16.35 0.29
N SER A 18 5.99 16.25 -1.05
CA SER A 18 4.94 15.63 -1.87
C SER A 18 5.50 14.44 -2.67
N ASN A 19 4.61 13.63 -3.24
CA ASN A 19 5.04 12.55 -4.13
C ASN A 19 5.57 13.12 -5.45
N ALA A 20 6.83 12.86 -5.78
CA ALA A 20 7.38 13.20 -7.09
C ALA A 20 6.94 12.17 -8.14
N PHE A 21 6.18 12.59 -9.15
CA PHE A 21 5.69 11.68 -10.19
C PHE A 21 5.39 12.38 -11.52
N THR A 22 5.24 11.56 -12.56
CA THR A 22 4.60 11.95 -13.82
C THR A 22 3.55 10.91 -14.20
N ALA A 23 2.43 11.33 -14.79
CA ALA A 23 1.39 10.43 -15.29
C ALA A 23 0.60 11.07 -16.44
N ASN A 24 -0.14 10.26 -17.18
CA ASN A 24 -1.13 10.75 -18.15
C ASN A 24 -2.50 10.80 -17.48
N LEU A 25 -3.15 11.96 -17.51
CA LEU A 25 -4.52 12.15 -17.04
C LEU A 25 -5.51 11.75 -18.13
N TYR A 26 -6.46 10.89 -17.77
CA TYR A 26 -7.57 10.46 -18.62
C TYR A 26 -8.90 10.89 -17.97
N VAL A 27 -9.80 11.43 -18.80
CA VAL A 27 -11.17 11.76 -18.39
C VAL A 27 -12.12 11.08 -19.37
N ASN A 28 -13.05 10.27 -18.87
CA ASN A 28 -13.98 9.44 -19.65
C ASN A 28 -13.26 8.66 -20.77
N GLY A 29 -12.10 8.07 -20.46
CA GLY A 29 -11.30 7.28 -21.39
C GLY A 29 -10.45 8.07 -22.39
N LYS A 30 -10.54 9.41 -22.44
CA LYS A 30 -9.72 10.25 -23.32
C LYS A 30 -8.52 10.82 -22.57
N LYS A 31 -7.32 10.71 -23.16
CA LYS A 31 -6.11 11.34 -22.61
C LYS A 31 -6.22 12.86 -22.75
N VAL A 32 -6.26 13.57 -21.63
CA VAL A 32 -6.40 15.04 -21.59
C VAL A 32 -5.05 15.73 -21.61
N CYS A 33 -4.15 15.35 -20.71
CA CYS A 33 -2.80 15.89 -20.63
C CYS A 33 -1.86 14.97 -19.84
N MET A 34 -0.60 15.37 -19.73
CA MET A 34 0.32 14.83 -18.75
C MET A 34 0.23 15.68 -17.47
N VAL A 35 0.32 15.03 -16.30
CA VAL A 35 0.39 15.69 -15.00
C VAL A 35 1.69 15.31 -14.31
N SER A 36 2.27 16.23 -13.56
CA SER A 36 3.51 15.99 -12.82
C SER A 36 3.58 16.76 -11.51
N ASN A 37 4.33 16.22 -10.56
CA ASN A 37 4.74 16.89 -9.34
C ASN A 37 6.23 16.62 -9.13
N ASN A 38 6.99 17.63 -8.70
CA ASN A 38 8.43 17.55 -8.51
C ASN A 38 8.83 17.01 -7.12
N GLY A 39 7.88 16.86 -6.20
CA GLY A 39 8.08 16.36 -4.84
C GLY A 39 8.41 17.41 -3.78
N SER A 40 8.49 18.70 -4.13
CA SER A 40 8.88 19.78 -3.21
C SER A 40 7.70 20.46 -2.50
N GLY A 41 6.52 19.83 -2.48
CA GLY A 41 5.31 20.45 -1.92
C GLY A 41 4.66 21.51 -2.82
N SER A 42 5.18 21.72 -4.04
CA SER A 42 4.48 22.53 -5.04
C SER A 42 3.24 21.81 -5.55
N GLY A 43 2.29 22.57 -6.09
CA GLY A 43 1.09 22.02 -6.71
C GLY A 43 1.38 21.16 -7.94
N LEU A 44 0.33 20.58 -8.53
CA LEU A 44 0.43 19.80 -9.75
C LEU A 44 0.66 20.68 -10.99
N ASP A 45 1.66 20.29 -11.78
CA ASP A 45 1.88 20.82 -13.12
C ASP A 45 1.04 20.07 -14.14
N TYR A 46 0.25 20.82 -14.91
CA TYR A 46 -0.49 20.30 -16.06
C TYR A 46 0.29 20.61 -17.33
N GLY A 47 0.73 19.57 -18.03
CA GLY A 47 1.35 19.71 -19.34
C GLY A 47 0.39 20.27 -20.38
N ILE A 48 0.90 20.49 -21.60
CA ILE A 48 0.13 21.09 -22.70
C ILE A 48 -1.16 20.29 -22.95
N VAL A 49 -2.30 20.97 -22.80
CA VAL A 49 -3.63 20.43 -23.05
C VAL A 49 -4.04 20.82 -24.47
N ASP A 50 -4.46 19.85 -25.28
CA ASP A 50 -5.10 20.13 -26.57
C ASP A 50 -6.29 21.09 -26.35
N PRO A 51 -6.35 22.24 -27.06
CA PRO A 51 -7.48 23.17 -26.95
C PRO A 51 -8.86 22.51 -27.02
N LYS A 52 -9.02 21.43 -27.81
CA LYS A 52 -10.26 20.66 -27.94
C LYS A 52 -10.65 19.91 -26.67
N LEU A 53 -9.69 19.61 -25.80
CA LEU A 53 -9.88 18.87 -24.55
C LEU A 53 -9.93 19.78 -23.32
N LYS A 54 -9.67 21.09 -23.48
CA LYS A 54 -9.82 22.07 -22.38
C LYS A 54 -11.21 22.07 -21.74
N PRO A 55 -12.34 21.98 -22.49
CA PRO A 55 -13.66 21.88 -21.88
C PRO A 55 -13.79 20.64 -20.99
N LEU A 56 -13.29 19.49 -21.45
CA LEU A 56 -13.31 18.24 -20.70
C LEU A 56 -12.48 18.32 -19.41
N LEU A 57 -11.33 19.01 -19.44
CA LEU A 57 -10.54 19.28 -18.24
C LEU A 57 -11.31 20.17 -17.26
N LYS A 58 -11.97 21.23 -17.74
CA LYS A 58 -12.79 22.11 -16.89
C LYS A 58 -13.95 21.35 -16.25
N GLU A 59 -14.62 20.48 -16.99
CA GLU A 59 -15.67 19.61 -16.46
C GLU A 59 -15.15 18.70 -15.35
N ALA A 60 -13.96 18.10 -15.54
CA ALA A 60 -13.32 17.29 -14.52
C ALA A 60 -13.01 18.09 -13.25
N VAL A 61 -12.47 19.32 -13.38
CA VAL A 61 -12.21 20.22 -12.25
C VAL A 61 -13.51 20.54 -11.49
N GLN A 62 -14.58 20.89 -12.20
CA GLN A 62 -15.87 21.20 -11.57
C GLN A 62 -16.50 19.98 -10.89
N TRP A 63 -16.40 18.82 -11.52
CA TRP A 63 -16.89 17.58 -10.95
C TRP A 63 -16.14 17.23 -9.64
N CYS A 64 -14.82 17.39 -9.60
CA CYS A 64 -14.05 17.15 -8.37
C CYS A 64 -14.50 18.07 -7.22
N LYS A 65 -14.83 19.34 -7.51
CA LYS A 65 -15.34 20.29 -6.50
C LYS A 65 -16.72 19.95 -5.94
N GLN A 66 -17.47 19.05 -6.59
CA GLN A 66 -18.77 18.59 -6.11
C GLN A 66 -18.66 17.34 -5.22
N LEU A 67 -17.48 16.74 -5.12
CA LEU A 67 -17.26 15.59 -4.27
C LEU A 67 -17.20 16.01 -2.80
N PRO A 68 -17.56 15.11 -1.86
CA PRO A 68 -17.46 15.41 -0.44
C PRO A 68 -16.03 15.84 -0.04
N PRO A 69 -15.91 16.81 0.89
CA PRO A 69 -14.64 17.15 1.49
C PRO A 69 -13.93 15.94 2.10
N VAL A 70 -12.61 15.98 2.14
CA VAL A 70 -11.78 14.92 2.70
C VAL A 70 -11.38 15.27 4.12
N PRO A 71 -11.55 14.36 5.11
CA PRO A 71 -11.05 14.61 6.45
C PRO A 71 -9.52 14.68 6.46
N VAL A 72 -8.99 15.67 7.16
CA VAL A 72 -7.56 15.80 7.42
C VAL A 72 -7.28 15.21 8.80
N PRO A 73 -6.23 14.38 8.96
CA PRO A 73 -5.81 13.95 10.28
C PRO A 73 -5.50 15.16 11.16
N ASN A 74 -6.15 15.23 12.31
CA ASN A 74 -5.84 16.24 13.31
C ASN A 74 -4.38 16.09 13.76
N LEU A 75 -3.70 17.22 13.94
CA LEU A 75 -2.32 17.23 14.46
C LEU A 75 -2.31 16.86 15.94
N HIS A 76 -3.35 17.27 16.67
CA HIS A 76 -3.57 16.95 18.07
C HIS A 76 -4.96 16.33 18.30
N PRO A 77 -5.09 15.34 19.21
CA PRO A 77 -6.37 14.69 19.50
C PRO A 77 -7.48 15.66 19.93
N GLU A 78 -7.10 16.79 20.54
CA GLU A 78 -8.00 17.88 20.95
C GLU A 78 -8.45 18.81 19.81
N ASP A 79 -7.86 18.74 18.61
CA ASP A 79 -8.25 19.62 17.50
C ASP A 79 -9.67 19.29 17.00
N ALA A 80 -10.39 20.31 16.56
CA ALA A 80 -11.64 20.10 15.86
C ALA A 80 -11.38 19.33 14.54
N PRO A 81 -12.22 18.34 14.18
CA PRO A 81 -12.07 17.61 12.92
C PRO A 81 -12.03 18.59 11.75
N SER A 82 -10.91 18.62 11.03
CA SER A 82 -10.72 19.49 9.88
C SER A 82 -10.98 18.74 8.58
N GLN A 83 -11.48 19.46 7.57
CA GLN A 83 -11.74 18.93 6.24
C GLN A 83 -11.14 19.84 5.19
N VAL A 84 -10.73 19.27 4.06
CA VAL A 84 -10.27 19.99 2.88
C VAL A 84 -11.23 19.72 1.75
N GLU A 85 -11.69 20.79 1.10
CA GLU A 85 -12.53 20.72 -0.08
C GLU A 85 -11.85 19.91 -1.19
N MET A 86 -12.61 19.08 -1.87
CA MET A 86 -12.06 18.29 -2.96
C MET A 86 -11.76 19.17 -4.17
N ASP A 87 -10.61 18.95 -4.79
CA ASP A 87 -10.29 19.48 -6.11
C ASP A 87 -9.65 18.40 -6.99
N LEU A 88 -9.30 18.76 -8.23
CA LEU A 88 -8.70 17.82 -9.16
C LEU A 88 -7.31 17.34 -8.69
N GLU A 89 -6.58 18.19 -8.00
CA GLU A 89 -5.23 17.86 -7.54
C GLU A 89 -5.25 16.85 -6.40
N LEU A 90 -6.05 17.10 -5.38
CA LEU A 90 -6.28 16.17 -4.28
C LEU A 90 -6.85 14.84 -4.80
N TYR A 91 -7.73 14.88 -5.79
CA TYR A 91 -8.25 13.67 -6.42
C TYR A 91 -7.15 12.85 -7.11
N ILE A 92 -6.26 13.51 -7.87
CA ILE A 92 -5.12 12.86 -8.53
C ILE A 92 -4.14 12.28 -7.50
N ASP A 93 -3.84 13.00 -6.42
CA ASP A 93 -2.98 12.48 -5.35
C ASP A 93 -3.58 11.23 -4.69
N ARG A 94 -4.90 11.20 -4.46
CA ARG A 94 -5.59 9.99 -3.95
C ARG A 94 -5.48 8.82 -4.93
N LEU A 95 -5.65 9.05 -6.24
CA LEU A 95 -5.45 8.01 -7.25
C LEU A 95 -4.01 7.48 -7.24
N LEU A 96 -3.02 8.36 -7.10
CA LEU A 96 -1.62 8.00 -7.00
C LEU A 96 -1.34 7.17 -5.74
N ARG A 97 -1.80 7.61 -4.57
CA ARG A 97 -1.66 6.86 -3.31
C ARG A 97 -2.28 5.47 -3.41
N ALA A 98 -3.49 5.37 -3.94
CA ALA A 98 -4.15 4.08 -4.17
C ALA A 98 -3.39 3.18 -5.15
N HIS A 99 -2.72 3.76 -6.16
CA HIS A 99 -1.87 3.01 -7.07
C HIS A 99 -0.60 2.51 -6.38
N LEU A 100 0.13 3.37 -5.67
CA LEU A 100 1.35 3.02 -4.94
C LEU A 100 1.08 1.97 -3.87
N GLN A 101 -0.04 2.11 -3.15
CA GLN A 101 -0.47 1.15 -2.15
C GLN A 101 -0.72 -0.24 -2.74
N ARG A 102 -1.40 -0.32 -3.90
CA ARG A 102 -1.61 -1.58 -4.61
C ARG A 102 -0.30 -2.21 -5.06
N GLN A 103 0.68 -1.41 -5.51
CA GLN A 103 1.99 -1.94 -5.87
C GLN A 103 2.73 -2.53 -4.66
N GLU A 104 2.74 -1.84 -3.52
CA GLU A 104 3.39 -2.34 -2.30
C GLU A 104 2.71 -3.60 -1.77
N ASN A 105 1.37 -3.64 -1.76
CA ASN A 105 0.61 -4.83 -1.39
C ASN A 105 0.97 -6.01 -2.31
N SER A 106 1.00 -5.80 -3.63
CA SER A 106 1.36 -6.87 -4.57
C SER A 106 2.81 -7.35 -4.38
N LYS A 107 3.76 -6.46 -4.08
CA LYS A 107 5.14 -6.85 -3.75
C LYS A 107 5.20 -7.69 -2.48
N MET A 108 4.44 -7.32 -1.45
CA MET A 108 4.37 -8.10 -0.22
C MET A 108 3.72 -9.46 -0.43
N GLU A 109 2.59 -9.53 -1.13
CA GLU A 109 1.90 -10.79 -1.46
C GLU A 109 2.82 -11.75 -2.20
N ARG A 110 3.58 -11.25 -3.19
CA ARG A 110 4.61 -12.05 -3.89
C ARG A 110 5.68 -12.57 -2.95
N LYS A 111 6.06 -11.78 -1.94
CA LYS A 111 7.05 -12.18 -0.94
C LYS A 111 6.49 -13.24 0.02
N MET A 112 5.21 -13.15 0.37
CA MET A 112 4.54 -14.15 1.20
C MET A 112 4.50 -15.54 0.56
N ALA A 113 4.70 -15.64 -0.77
CA ALA A 113 4.74 -16.90 -1.48
C ALA A 113 5.93 -17.78 -1.11
N ASP A 114 7.00 -17.25 -0.51
CA ASP A 114 8.18 -18.03 -0.09
C ASP A 114 8.76 -17.58 1.25
N THR A 115 8.04 -16.75 2.00
CA THR A 115 8.57 -16.09 3.20
C THR A 115 7.49 -15.85 4.25
N PHE A 116 7.78 -16.12 5.54
CA PHE A 116 7.02 -15.51 6.65
C PHE A 116 7.49 -14.08 6.90
N LEU A 117 6.54 -13.17 7.00
CA LEU A 117 6.68 -11.77 7.33
C LEU A 117 6.12 -11.55 8.73
N TYR A 118 6.93 -11.00 9.62
CA TYR A 118 6.50 -10.63 10.96
C TYR A 118 7.00 -9.21 11.28
N GLY A 119 6.27 -8.43 12.06
CA GLY A 119 6.68 -7.06 12.34
C GLY A 119 5.60 -6.20 12.96
N ILE A 120 5.87 -4.90 12.98
CA ILE A 120 4.88 -3.90 13.33
C ILE A 120 4.26 -3.45 12.01
N PRO A 121 2.94 -3.61 11.80
CA PRO A 121 2.28 -3.12 10.59
C PRO A 121 2.68 -1.68 10.33
N ASN A 122 2.93 -1.36 9.05
CA ASN A 122 3.21 0.00 8.58
C ASN A 122 4.55 0.62 9.04
N GLU A 123 5.33 -0.07 9.87
CA GLU A 123 6.61 0.45 10.37
C GLU A 123 7.79 -0.39 9.89
N ARG A 124 7.85 -1.67 10.25
CA ARG A 124 8.98 -2.55 9.95
C ARG A 124 8.58 -4.01 9.98
N TYR A 125 9.27 -4.82 9.19
CA TYR A 125 9.08 -6.26 9.19
C TYR A 125 10.40 -7.03 9.03
N GLY A 126 10.47 -8.16 9.71
CA GLY A 126 11.46 -9.21 9.51
C GLY A 126 10.96 -10.27 8.53
N THR A 127 11.87 -11.13 8.08
CA THR A 127 11.58 -12.18 7.10
C THR A 127 12.21 -13.49 7.51
N ILE A 128 11.44 -14.58 7.43
CA ILE A 128 11.93 -15.95 7.51
C ILE A 128 11.64 -16.61 6.17
N LYS A 129 12.68 -16.81 5.37
CA LYS A 129 12.56 -17.33 4.00
C LYS A 129 12.57 -18.86 4.00
N PHE A 130 11.72 -19.47 3.19
CA PHE A 130 11.70 -20.91 2.92
C PHE A 130 12.50 -21.26 1.67
N LYS A 131 12.93 -22.52 1.60
CA LYS A 131 13.49 -23.12 0.39
C LYS A 131 12.46 -23.33 -0.74
N TYR A 132 11.22 -23.67 -0.40
CA TYR A 132 10.14 -23.95 -1.37
C TYR A 132 8.99 -22.96 -1.23
N SER A 133 8.18 -22.78 -2.29
CA SER A 133 7.01 -21.90 -2.21
C SER A 133 6.01 -22.43 -1.18
N PHE A 134 5.27 -21.51 -0.57
CA PHE A 134 4.20 -21.79 0.37
C PHE A 134 3.17 -22.74 -0.24
N GLN A 135 2.76 -22.50 -1.50
CA GLN A 135 1.83 -23.38 -2.21
C GLN A 135 2.38 -24.80 -2.35
N TYR A 136 3.63 -24.96 -2.80
CA TYR A 136 4.25 -26.27 -2.92
C TYR A 136 4.29 -27.00 -1.57
N MET A 137 4.66 -26.28 -0.50
CA MET A 137 4.67 -26.85 0.84
C MET A 137 3.26 -27.25 1.31
N MET A 138 2.23 -26.47 0.98
CA MET A 138 0.83 -26.79 1.31
C MET A 138 0.31 -28.04 0.57
N ASP A 139 0.85 -28.32 -0.61
CA ASP A 139 0.45 -29.48 -1.43
C ASP A 139 1.11 -30.79 -0.96
N LEU A 140 2.08 -30.74 -0.04
CA LEU A 140 2.70 -31.93 0.53
C LEU A 140 1.77 -32.61 1.56
N PRO A 141 1.81 -33.96 1.69
CA PRO A 141 0.96 -34.68 2.64
C PRO A 141 1.06 -34.20 4.10
N ASP A 142 2.26 -33.81 4.53
CA ASP A 142 2.56 -33.27 5.87
C ASP A 142 2.79 -31.75 5.87
N GLY A 143 2.43 -31.09 4.76
CA GLY A 143 2.70 -29.69 4.49
C GLY A 143 2.17 -28.73 5.54
N ARG A 144 0.88 -28.90 5.89
CA ARG A 144 0.21 -28.07 6.90
C ARG A 144 0.89 -28.19 8.26
N GLU A 145 1.18 -29.41 8.70
CA GLU A 145 1.84 -29.65 9.99
C GLU A 145 3.25 -29.05 10.02
N ARG A 146 4.01 -29.21 8.92
CA ARG A 146 5.33 -28.59 8.78
C ARG A 146 5.26 -27.06 8.87
N ILE A 147 4.35 -26.43 8.15
CA ILE A 147 4.17 -24.96 8.17
C ILE A 147 3.76 -24.49 9.56
N THR A 148 2.80 -25.16 10.22
CA THR A 148 2.41 -24.86 11.60
C THR A 148 3.57 -25.02 12.58
N GLY A 149 4.39 -26.06 12.43
CA GLY A 149 5.62 -26.26 13.21
C GLY A 149 6.64 -25.15 12.99
N MET A 150 6.81 -24.67 11.75
CA MET A 150 7.69 -23.54 11.44
C MET A 150 7.16 -22.22 12.04
N LEU A 151 5.84 -21.97 11.99
CA LEU A 151 5.23 -20.81 12.65
C LEU A 151 5.53 -20.83 14.15
N ARG A 152 5.33 -21.97 14.82
CA ARG A 152 5.61 -22.12 16.25
C ARG A 152 7.09 -21.92 16.57
N LYS A 153 7.99 -22.44 15.74
CA LYS A 153 9.43 -22.40 15.99
C LYS A 153 10.06 -21.03 15.70
N TYR A 154 9.63 -20.35 14.65
CA TYR A 154 10.33 -19.17 14.14
C TYR A 154 9.52 -17.87 14.23
N VAL A 155 8.19 -17.93 14.13
CA VAL A 155 7.34 -16.73 14.18
C VAL A 155 6.87 -16.45 15.60
N LEU A 156 6.36 -17.44 16.33
CA LEU A 156 5.82 -17.27 17.68
C LEU A 156 6.81 -16.58 18.66
N PRO A 157 8.14 -16.88 18.65
CA PRO A 157 9.08 -16.16 19.49
C PRO A 157 9.22 -14.67 19.15
N GLU A 158 8.95 -14.29 17.90
CA GLU A 158 8.94 -12.88 17.48
C GLU A 158 7.62 -12.20 17.87
N ILE A 159 6.50 -12.93 17.81
CA ILE A 159 5.21 -12.42 18.32
C ILE A 159 5.29 -12.10 19.82
N ALA A 160 5.97 -12.94 20.60
CA ALA A 160 6.21 -12.70 22.03
C ALA A 160 7.00 -11.41 22.32
N LYS A 161 7.70 -10.86 21.32
CA LYS A 161 8.41 -9.56 21.42
C LYS A 161 7.51 -8.37 21.05
N GLY A 162 6.21 -8.59 20.84
CA GLY A 162 5.25 -7.57 20.43
C GLY A 162 5.10 -7.40 18.92
N TYR A 163 5.61 -8.32 18.11
CA TYR A 163 5.38 -8.29 16.65
C TYR A 163 4.08 -9.01 16.27
N GLN A 164 3.61 -8.75 15.05
CA GLN A 164 2.47 -9.43 14.44
C GLN A 164 2.91 -10.23 13.21
N LEU A 165 2.23 -11.34 12.93
CA LEU A 165 2.34 -12.06 11.66
C LEU A 165 1.62 -11.27 10.56
N LEU A 166 2.35 -10.90 9.52
CA LEU A 166 1.86 -10.06 8.43
C LEU A 166 1.35 -10.87 7.22
N ASN A 167 1.61 -12.18 7.17
CA ASN A 167 1.12 -13.04 6.09
C ASN A 167 -0.40 -13.14 6.10
N THR A 168 -1.03 -12.78 4.98
CA THR A 168 -2.47 -12.93 4.75
C THR A 168 -2.83 -14.19 3.95
N ASN A 169 -1.81 -14.94 3.49
CA ASN A 169 -1.97 -16.16 2.70
C ASN A 169 -1.97 -17.45 3.53
N ILE A 170 -1.91 -17.36 4.86
CA ILE A 170 -1.90 -18.51 5.76
C ILE A 170 -3.31 -18.73 6.33
N PRO A 171 -3.88 -19.94 6.22
CA PRO A 171 -5.17 -20.26 6.83
C PRO A 171 -5.20 -20.00 8.35
N GLU A 172 -6.30 -19.43 8.83
CA GLU A 172 -6.45 -19.04 10.25
C GLU A 172 -6.36 -20.24 11.20
N ASP A 173 -6.87 -21.40 10.81
CA ASP A 173 -6.76 -22.64 11.57
C ASP A 173 -5.30 -23.03 11.83
N MET A 174 -4.41 -22.83 10.85
CA MET A 174 -2.98 -23.11 11.00
C MET A 174 -2.29 -22.10 11.91
N ILE A 175 -2.70 -20.83 11.86
CA ILE A 175 -2.19 -19.75 12.72
C ILE A 175 -2.56 -20.04 14.19
N LEU A 176 -3.82 -20.38 14.44
CA LEU A 176 -4.30 -20.72 15.77
C LEU A 176 -3.64 -22.01 16.30
N ALA A 177 -3.49 -23.04 15.46
CA ALA A 177 -2.80 -24.28 15.82
C ALA A 177 -1.30 -24.08 16.13
N ALA A 178 -0.68 -23.03 15.56
CA ALA A 178 0.69 -22.66 15.88
C ALA A 178 0.81 -21.98 17.26
N GLY A 179 -0.30 -21.52 17.83
CA GLY A 179 -0.39 -20.89 19.16
C GLY A 179 -0.55 -19.36 19.13
N LEU A 180 -0.74 -18.76 17.95
CA LEU A 180 -1.01 -17.32 17.83
C LEU A 180 -2.46 -17.02 18.21
N LYS A 181 -2.70 -15.84 18.77
CA LYS A 181 -4.01 -15.36 19.21
C LYS A 181 -4.55 -14.27 18.30
N LYS A 182 -5.86 -14.03 18.36
CA LYS A 182 -6.48 -12.89 17.67
C LYS A 182 -5.82 -11.58 18.11
N GLY A 183 -5.41 -10.75 17.15
CA GLY A 183 -4.64 -9.53 17.39
C GLY A 183 -3.12 -9.69 17.22
N GLU A 184 -2.62 -10.92 17.07
CA GLU A 184 -1.19 -11.21 16.80
C GLU A 184 -0.90 -11.47 15.32
N TYR A 185 -1.92 -11.39 14.45
CA TYR A 185 -1.81 -11.55 13.01
C TYR A 185 -2.78 -10.63 12.28
N VAL A 186 -2.39 -10.22 11.08
CA VAL A 186 -3.20 -9.38 10.19
C VAL A 186 -4.26 -10.22 9.49
N LYS A 187 -5.50 -9.73 9.43
CA LYS A 187 -6.57 -10.40 8.66
C LYS A 187 -6.48 -10.04 7.18
N PRO A 188 -6.85 -10.97 6.27
CA PRO A 188 -7.05 -10.63 4.88
C PRO A 188 -8.19 -9.59 4.78
N LYS A 189 -7.86 -8.33 4.44
CA LYS A 189 -8.71 -7.15 4.12
C LYS A 189 -8.53 -5.88 4.97
N GLU A 190 -7.61 -5.82 5.93
CA GLU A 190 -7.22 -4.52 6.49
C GLU A 190 -6.15 -3.87 5.60
N GLU A 191 -6.48 -2.72 5.01
CA GLU A 191 -5.59 -1.96 4.13
C GLU A 191 -4.32 -1.54 4.88
N LEU A 192 -3.22 -2.25 4.63
CA LEU A 192 -1.91 -1.98 5.22
C LEU A 192 -1.28 -0.71 4.63
N VAL A 193 -1.42 0.45 5.28
CA VAL A 193 -0.78 1.71 4.86
C VAL A 193 0.73 1.67 5.15
N ILE A 194 1.56 1.22 4.20
CA ILE A 194 2.98 0.95 4.47
C ILE A 194 3.88 2.08 3.97
N LYS A 195 4.74 2.61 4.84
CA LYS A 195 5.93 3.39 4.47
C LYS A 195 7.19 2.51 4.50
N PRO A 196 8.14 2.68 3.56
CA PRO A 196 9.36 1.87 3.54
C PRO A 196 10.35 2.29 4.65
N SER A 197 10.75 1.34 5.51
CA SER A 197 11.86 1.54 6.46
C SER A 197 13.22 1.25 5.83
N LYS A 198 14.21 2.12 6.13
CA LYS A 198 15.59 2.10 5.60
C LYS A 198 16.50 1.01 6.21
N ASN A 199 16.04 0.22 7.19
CA ASN A 199 16.89 -0.77 7.87
C ASN A 199 16.35 -2.20 7.78
N ARG A 200 16.82 -2.97 6.78
CA ARG A 200 16.55 -4.41 6.64
C ARG A 200 17.60 -5.23 7.37
N LYS A 201 17.28 -5.78 8.56
CA LYS A 201 18.07 -6.87 9.14
C LYS A 201 17.70 -8.19 8.45
N LYS A 202 18.68 -8.87 7.86
CA LYS A 202 18.50 -10.21 7.26
C LYS A 202 18.43 -11.24 8.38
N GLY A 203 17.29 -11.93 8.49
CA GLY A 203 17.15 -13.10 9.36
C GLY A 203 17.80 -14.37 8.78
N PRO A 204 17.83 -15.47 9.56
CA PRO A 204 18.37 -16.75 9.12
C PRO A 204 17.59 -17.34 7.94
N ARG A 205 18.27 -18.06 7.05
CA ARG A 205 17.67 -18.81 5.94
C ARG A 205 17.34 -20.24 6.40
N LEU A 206 16.18 -20.75 6.00
CA LEU A 206 15.70 -22.11 6.26
C LEU A 206 15.56 -22.90 4.96
#